data_AF-A0A0D0LG33-F1
#
_entry.id   AF-A0A0D0LG33-F1
#
_cell.length_a   1.000
_cell.length_b   1.000
_cell.length_c   1.000
_cell.angle_alpha   90.00
_cell.angle_beta   90.00
_cell.angle_gamma   90.00
#
_symmetry.space_group_name_H-M   'P 1'
#
loop_
_entity.id
_entity.type
_entity.pdbx_description
1 polymer ?
#
loop_
_entity_poly.entity_id
_entity_poly.type
_entity_poly.pdbx_seq_one_letter_code
_entity_poly.pdbx_strand_id
1 'polypeptide(L)'
;MNPAAANPDAFLALLSHGLITDAQHDAVLAHPEAATLPPIPGPAHALAWMCVKGLVTQEEIDAAVERLEEASPPVATADDAADIAYDAEDLVEIGDRGITQEAVNALFNYGLVDAETRDMSFEETPLVGSVPAAPAATLAWMVIDGPLEKELFEATRAEVAAEPAFAMAADRARIVAEAQEEIEADEKSTGAWQAAAQGKRRRGTWLSRLVTLAVVGGFGWYFFAPEGVPACNADATRKTLQGLMLRASIDARTQGLREVGIPTLSGLREIGYRKDERIRGCMATMARGDETKSIAYTIGPASANDDKMTVRGANPAIVEARFGNLDAKGKPLYNAEPIGRAAAEKAFRDGVTAVQSSSPAAAMLQRQLERQRARQRSTAGLVVTDADREREIADFEPAGPCRVHEDGAGRVCPLVVEYTDSLLATIGRAQSLPLTGEFTFVQDNGTWRMSDDFAKRFTQAVTEARLISLGVTDAVAVPE
;
A
#
# COMPACT_ATOMS: atom_id res chain seq x y z
N MET A 1 30.64 19.55 -7.30
CA MET A 1 30.96 18.15 -7.64
C MET A 1 31.11 18.06 -9.14
N ASN A 2 32.10 17.32 -9.63
CA ASN A 2 32.39 17.21 -11.06
C ASN A 2 31.39 16.19 -11.67
N PRO A 3 30.50 16.58 -12.60
CA PRO A 3 29.42 15.70 -13.09
C PRO A 3 29.92 14.44 -13.80
N ALA A 4 31.15 14.47 -14.33
CA ALA A 4 31.81 13.30 -14.93
C ALA A 4 32.17 12.18 -13.92
N ALA A 5 32.13 12.45 -12.61
CA ALA A 5 32.42 11.46 -11.58
C ALA A 5 31.19 10.64 -11.11
N ALA A 6 29.96 11.06 -11.45
CA ALA A 6 28.74 10.39 -10.98
C ALA A 6 28.36 9.13 -11.78
N ASN A 7 28.75 9.05 -13.06
CA ASN A 7 28.40 7.93 -13.94
C ASN A 7 29.19 6.62 -13.71
N PRO A 8 30.52 6.63 -13.45
CA PRO A 8 31.26 5.39 -13.21
C PRO A 8 30.83 4.67 -11.92
N ASP A 9 30.27 5.39 -10.94
CA ASP A 9 29.85 4.81 -9.66
C ASP A 9 28.62 3.90 -9.78
N ALA A 10 27.67 4.21 -10.68
CA ALA A 10 26.44 3.42 -10.83
C ALA A 10 26.68 2.05 -11.52
N PHE A 11 27.50 2.00 -12.57
CA PHE A 11 27.87 0.74 -13.22
C PHE A 11 28.80 -0.11 -12.35
N LEU A 12 29.71 0.54 -11.61
CA LEU A 12 30.55 -0.15 -10.64
C LEU A 12 29.72 -0.74 -9.48
N ALA A 13 28.64 -0.05 -9.06
CA ALA A 13 27.72 -0.57 -8.08
C ALA A 13 27.06 -1.86 -8.58
N LEU A 14 26.57 -1.92 -9.82
CA LEU A 14 26.02 -3.15 -10.40
C LEU A 14 27.00 -4.33 -10.37
N LEU A 15 28.28 -4.06 -10.68
CA LEU A 15 29.34 -5.07 -10.59
C LEU A 15 29.57 -5.51 -9.13
N SER A 16 29.55 -4.57 -8.21
CA SER A 16 29.73 -4.82 -6.77
C SER A 16 28.56 -5.61 -6.16
N HIS A 17 27.35 -5.41 -6.66
CA HIS A 17 26.15 -6.19 -6.30
C HIS A 17 26.08 -7.56 -6.99
N GLY A 18 26.97 -7.85 -7.96
CA GLY A 18 27.01 -9.12 -8.68
C GLY A 18 25.95 -9.27 -9.77
N LEU A 19 25.25 -8.19 -10.13
CA LEU A 19 24.21 -8.16 -11.15
C LEU A 19 24.78 -8.16 -12.58
N ILE A 20 25.99 -7.65 -12.74
CA ILE A 20 26.73 -7.70 -14.01
C ILE A 20 28.10 -8.32 -13.79
N THR A 21 28.65 -8.89 -14.86
CA THR A 21 30.00 -9.47 -14.90
C THR A 21 31.04 -8.40 -15.23
N ASP A 22 32.33 -8.69 -14.95
CA ASP A 22 33.45 -7.84 -15.37
C ASP A 22 33.41 -7.56 -16.89
N ALA A 23 33.04 -8.56 -17.69
CA ALA A 23 32.94 -8.42 -19.15
C ALA A 23 31.81 -7.46 -19.56
N GLN A 24 30.65 -7.50 -18.89
CA GLN A 24 29.54 -6.58 -19.13
C GLN A 24 29.89 -5.17 -18.66
N HIS A 25 30.57 -5.03 -17.53
CA HIS A 25 31.07 -3.75 -17.05
C HIS A 25 32.08 -3.12 -18.04
N ASP A 26 33.04 -3.90 -18.53
CA ASP A 26 33.99 -3.44 -19.56
C ASP A 26 33.29 -3.08 -20.87
N ALA A 27 32.24 -3.83 -21.26
CA ALA A 27 31.43 -3.52 -22.43
C ALA A 27 30.69 -2.18 -22.30
N VAL A 28 30.19 -1.85 -21.10
CA VAL A 28 29.61 -0.52 -20.82
C VAL A 28 30.64 0.58 -20.98
N LEU A 29 31.83 0.42 -20.38
CA LEU A 29 32.90 1.43 -20.45
C LEU A 29 33.38 1.65 -21.89
N ALA A 30 33.31 0.62 -22.73
CA ALA A 30 33.65 0.70 -24.15
C ALA A 30 32.49 1.23 -25.02
N HIS A 31 31.27 1.35 -24.48
CA HIS A 31 30.10 1.75 -25.26
C HIS A 31 30.17 3.24 -25.64
N PRO A 32 30.01 3.61 -26.92
CA PRO A 32 30.20 5.00 -27.39
C PRO A 32 29.32 6.03 -26.68
N GLU A 33 28.11 5.65 -26.28
CA GLU A 33 27.15 6.55 -25.60
C GLU A 33 27.41 6.69 -24.09
N ALA A 34 28.19 5.79 -23.47
CA ALA A 34 28.40 5.81 -22.02
C ALA A 34 29.10 7.09 -21.55
N ALA A 35 30.04 7.60 -22.35
CA ALA A 35 30.77 8.84 -22.06
C ALA A 35 29.90 10.10 -22.13
N THR A 36 28.72 10.02 -22.76
CA THR A 36 27.80 11.15 -22.94
C THR A 36 26.55 11.06 -22.06
N LEU A 37 26.46 10.05 -21.19
CA LEU A 37 25.31 9.90 -20.32
C LEU A 37 25.16 11.09 -19.37
N PRO A 38 23.92 11.53 -19.11
CA PRO A 38 23.66 12.43 -17.99
C PRO A 38 24.05 11.75 -16.66
N PRO A 39 24.15 12.50 -15.56
CA PRO A 39 24.30 11.94 -14.23
C PRO A 39 23.29 10.81 -13.99
N ILE A 40 23.77 9.61 -13.71
CA ILE A 40 22.92 8.43 -13.49
C ILE A 40 22.35 8.48 -12.06
N PRO A 41 21.02 8.47 -11.86
CA PRO A 41 20.43 8.56 -10.52
C PRO A 41 20.79 7.40 -9.58
N GLY A 42 20.94 6.19 -10.12
CA GLY A 42 21.30 5.01 -9.33
C GLY A 42 21.57 3.76 -10.16
N PRO A 43 21.93 2.64 -9.51
CA PRO A 43 22.26 1.39 -10.19
C PRO A 43 21.10 0.83 -11.04
N ALA A 44 19.85 0.96 -10.61
CA ALA A 44 18.69 0.54 -11.41
C ALA A 44 18.60 1.27 -12.76
N HIS A 45 18.90 2.58 -12.78
CA HIS A 45 18.92 3.38 -14.01
C HIS A 45 20.06 2.97 -14.94
N ALA A 46 21.22 2.63 -14.36
CA ALA A 46 22.34 2.07 -15.11
C ALA A 46 21.97 0.71 -15.73
N LEU A 47 21.29 -0.16 -14.98
CA LEU A 47 20.90 -1.50 -15.45
C LEU A 47 19.83 -1.42 -16.54
N ALA A 48 18.79 -0.59 -16.36
CA ALA A 48 17.77 -0.33 -17.37
C ALA A 48 18.38 0.20 -18.68
N TRP A 49 19.36 1.11 -18.57
CA TRP A 49 20.11 1.59 -19.74
C TRP A 49 20.88 0.45 -20.43
N MET A 50 21.55 -0.43 -19.67
CA MET A 50 22.25 -1.59 -20.23
C MET A 50 21.29 -2.54 -20.97
N CYS A 51 20.09 -2.77 -20.44
CA CYS A 51 19.04 -3.56 -21.09
C CYS A 51 18.64 -2.95 -22.44
N VAL A 52 18.31 -1.65 -22.46
CA VAL A 52 17.93 -0.94 -23.69
C VAL A 52 19.04 -0.95 -24.75
N LYS A 53 20.31 -0.95 -24.32
CA LYS A 53 21.47 -1.05 -25.22
C LYS A 53 21.86 -2.48 -25.59
N GLY A 54 21.15 -3.49 -25.09
CA GLY A 54 21.44 -4.90 -25.35
C GLY A 54 22.80 -5.36 -24.81
N LEU A 55 23.28 -4.70 -23.75
CA LEU A 55 24.53 -5.05 -23.06
C LEU A 55 24.30 -6.13 -22.00
N VAL A 56 23.05 -6.29 -21.57
CA VAL A 56 22.57 -7.34 -20.68
C VAL A 56 21.12 -7.69 -21.08
N THR A 57 20.75 -8.96 -20.91
CA THR A 57 19.39 -9.47 -21.16
C THR A 57 18.66 -9.73 -19.86
N GLN A 58 17.32 -9.78 -19.89
CA GLN A 58 16.52 -10.12 -18.71
C GLN A 58 16.89 -11.50 -18.16
N GLU A 59 17.12 -12.48 -19.05
CA GLU A 59 17.52 -13.82 -18.64
C GLU A 59 18.88 -13.85 -17.92
N GLU A 60 19.81 -12.97 -18.30
CA GLU A 60 21.10 -12.82 -17.61
C GLU A 60 20.96 -12.15 -16.23
N ILE A 61 20.02 -11.20 -16.10
CA ILE A 61 19.70 -10.55 -14.82
C ILE A 61 19.04 -11.56 -13.88
N ASP A 62 18.01 -12.27 -14.34
CA ASP A 62 17.30 -13.29 -13.55
C ASP A 62 18.26 -14.38 -13.08
N ALA A 63 19.14 -14.85 -13.97
CA ALA A 63 20.19 -15.82 -13.62
C ALA A 63 21.26 -15.24 -12.68
N ALA A 64 21.48 -13.93 -12.66
CA ALA A 64 22.37 -13.29 -11.69
C ALA A 64 21.71 -13.23 -10.31
N VAL A 65 20.44 -12.83 -10.24
CA VAL A 65 19.65 -12.79 -8.99
C VAL A 65 19.51 -14.19 -8.39
N GLU A 66 19.11 -15.19 -9.18
CA GLU A 66 18.97 -16.58 -8.72
C GLU A 66 20.30 -17.12 -8.14
N ARG A 67 21.44 -16.85 -8.80
CA ARG A 67 22.76 -17.24 -8.27
C ARG A 67 23.11 -16.56 -6.96
N LEU A 68 22.69 -15.33 -6.75
CA LEU A 68 22.95 -14.58 -5.51
C LEU A 68 22.07 -15.09 -4.36
N GLU A 69 20.79 -15.39 -4.64
CA GLU A 69 19.84 -15.95 -3.68
C GLU A 69 20.18 -17.38 -3.26
N GLU A 70 20.65 -18.21 -4.20
CA GLU A 70 21.03 -19.61 -3.94
C GLU A 70 22.45 -19.78 -3.37
N ALA A 71 23.22 -18.70 -3.22
CA ALA A 71 24.59 -18.75 -2.75
C ALA A 71 24.68 -19.28 -1.30
N SER A 72 25.63 -20.19 -1.07
CA SER A 72 25.96 -20.70 0.27
C SER A 72 27.47 -20.55 0.53
N PRO A 73 27.88 -19.69 1.49
CA PRO A 73 27.03 -18.92 2.40
C PRO A 73 26.27 -17.78 1.70
N PRO A 74 25.17 -17.27 2.31
CA PRO A 74 24.38 -16.17 1.75
C PRO A 74 25.24 -14.94 1.42
N VAL A 75 24.99 -14.32 0.28
CA VAL A 75 25.65 -13.08 -0.14
C VAL A 75 24.86 -11.89 0.39
N ALA A 76 25.53 -10.99 1.12
CA ALA A 76 24.87 -9.87 1.80
C ALA A 76 24.17 -8.88 0.84
N THR A 77 24.57 -8.84 -0.43
CA THR A 77 24.01 -7.94 -1.45
C THR A 77 22.89 -8.57 -2.27
N ALA A 78 22.47 -9.81 -1.97
CA ALA A 78 21.47 -10.53 -2.78
C ALA A 78 20.11 -9.80 -2.81
N ASP A 79 19.63 -9.33 -1.66
CA ASP A 79 18.37 -8.59 -1.57
C ASP A 79 18.44 -7.25 -2.31
N ASP A 80 19.51 -6.48 -2.10
CA ASP A 80 19.73 -5.20 -2.81
C ASP A 80 19.84 -5.43 -4.33
N ALA A 81 20.46 -6.53 -4.76
CA ALA A 81 20.59 -6.89 -6.16
C ALA A 81 19.21 -7.21 -6.78
N ALA A 82 18.35 -7.95 -6.06
CA ALA A 82 16.99 -8.23 -6.49
C ALA A 82 16.17 -6.93 -6.63
N ASP A 83 16.22 -6.04 -5.64
CA ASP A 83 15.52 -4.75 -5.68
C ASP A 83 15.97 -3.90 -6.88
N ILE A 84 17.28 -3.80 -7.12
CA ILE A 84 17.84 -3.07 -8.27
C ILE A 84 17.36 -3.68 -9.61
N ALA A 85 17.25 -5.01 -9.70
CA ALA A 85 16.78 -5.69 -10.90
C ALA A 85 15.29 -5.41 -11.17
N TYR A 86 14.45 -5.43 -10.13
CA TYR A 86 13.03 -5.09 -10.25
C TYR A 86 12.83 -3.63 -10.65
N ASP A 87 13.50 -2.68 -9.98
CA ASP A 87 13.42 -1.26 -10.32
C ASP A 87 13.89 -1.02 -11.78
N ALA A 88 14.90 -1.77 -12.25
CA ALA A 88 15.36 -1.67 -13.63
C ALA A 88 14.33 -2.20 -14.65
N GLU A 89 13.60 -3.27 -14.34
CA GLU A 89 12.52 -3.79 -15.17
C GLU A 89 11.39 -2.76 -15.31
N ASP A 90 10.95 -2.16 -14.20
CA ASP A 90 9.94 -1.10 -14.19
C ASP A 90 10.37 0.10 -15.04
N LEU A 91 11.64 0.52 -14.91
CA LEU A 91 12.23 1.59 -15.72
C LEU A 91 12.26 1.26 -17.22
N VAL A 92 12.50 0.00 -17.60
CA VAL A 92 12.43 -0.43 -19.01
C VAL A 92 10.98 -0.41 -19.51
N GLU A 93 10.02 -0.91 -18.72
CA GLU A 93 8.60 -0.93 -19.10
C GLU A 93 8.05 0.48 -19.37
N ILE A 94 8.35 1.44 -18.50
CA ILE A 94 7.91 2.83 -18.72
C ILE A 94 8.71 3.49 -19.87
N GLY A 95 9.98 3.13 -20.05
CA GLY A 95 10.81 3.58 -21.17
C GLY A 95 10.28 3.13 -22.53
N ASP A 96 9.70 1.93 -22.61
CA ASP A 96 9.04 1.39 -23.82
C ASP A 96 7.77 2.13 -24.20
N ARG A 97 7.22 2.94 -23.29
CA ARG A 97 6.11 3.86 -23.54
C ARG A 97 6.59 5.27 -23.95
N GLY A 98 7.89 5.49 -24.03
CA GLY A 98 8.50 6.80 -24.32
C GLY A 98 8.55 7.73 -23.10
N ILE A 99 8.26 7.21 -21.91
CA ILE A 99 8.34 7.94 -20.64
C ILE A 99 9.80 7.89 -20.19
N THR A 100 10.52 8.99 -20.41
CA THR A 100 11.98 9.09 -20.23
C THR A 100 12.36 10.44 -19.66
N GLN A 101 13.57 10.57 -19.12
CA GLN A 101 14.09 11.86 -18.66
C GLN A 101 14.14 12.92 -19.78
N GLU A 102 14.28 12.52 -21.04
CA GLU A 102 14.16 13.43 -22.19
C GLU A 102 12.75 14.01 -22.30
N ALA A 103 11.72 13.17 -22.19
CA ALA A 103 10.33 13.60 -22.23
C ALA A 103 9.96 14.50 -21.03
N VAL A 104 10.46 14.16 -19.83
CA VAL A 104 10.32 14.99 -18.62
C VAL A 104 10.97 16.36 -18.82
N ASN A 105 12.19 16.42 -19.37
CA ASN A 105 12.86 17.68 -19.71
C ASN A 105 12.09 18.47 -20.76
N ALA A 106 11.50 17.81 -21.75
CA ALA A 106 10.66 18.47 -22.74
C ALA A 106 9.47 19.16 -22.05
N LEU A 107 8.75 18.48 -21.17
CA LEU A 107 7.63 19.06 -20.41
C LEU A 107 8.04 20.28 -19.59
N PHE A 108 9.21 20.22 -18.92
CA PHE A 108 9.77 21.35 -18.19
C PHE A 108 10.09 22.53 -19.13
N ASN A 109 10.72 22.26 -20.28
CA ASN A 109 11.05 23.29 -21.27
C ASN A 109 9.80 23.92 -21.91
N TYR A 110 8.71 23.15 -22.01
CA TYR A 110 7.40 23.63 -22.41
C TYR A 110 6.66 24.37 -21.28
N GLY A 111 7.21 24.44 -20.07
CA GLY A 111 6.55 25.06 -18.91
C GLY A 111 5.23 24.38 -18.54
N LEU A 112 5.13 23.08 -18.79
CA LEU A 112 3.96 22.26 -18.42
C LEU A 112 4.13 21.63 -17.02
N VAL A 113 5.38 21.55 -16.54
CA VAL A 113 5.73 21.14 -15.19
C VAL A 113 6.80 22.08 -14.63
N ASP A 114 6.84 22.23 -13.32
CA ASP A 114 7.86 23.02 -12.64
C ASP A 114 9.17 22.23 -12.41
N ALA A 115 10.17 22.91 -11.86
CA ALA A 115 11.49 22.31 -11.63
C ALA A 115 11.44 21.21 -10.56
N GLU A 116 10.57 21.34 -9.56
CA GLU A 116 10.40 20.36 -8.48
C GLU A 116 9.79 19.06 -9.03
N THR A 117 8.70 19.17 -9.78
CA THR A 117 8.04 18.04 -10.44
C THR A 117 8.99 17.34 -11.43
N ARG A 118 9.80 18.12 -12.16
CA ARG A 118 10.84 17.59 -13.06
C ARG A 118 11.87 16.76 -12.30
N ASP A 119 12.45 17.32 -11.24
CA ASP A 119 13.52 16.68 -10.49
C ASP A 119 13.04 15.41 -9.78
N MET A 120 11.82 15.43 -9.22
CA MET A 120 11.16 14.22 -8.69
C MET A 120 10.95 13.16 -9.77
N SER A 121 10.50 13.56 -10.96
CA SER A 121 10.24 12.62 -12.04
C SER A 121 11.52 11.98 -12.61
N PHE A 122 12.70 12.58 -12.43
CA PHE A 122 13.96 11.98 -12.86
C PHE A 122 14.38 10.76 -12.04
N GLU A 123 13.93 10.66 -10.78
CA GLU A 123 14.21 9.49 -9.94
C GLU A 123 13.39 8.27 -10.38
N GLU A 124 12.28 8.50 -11.10
CA GLU A 124 11.27 7.49 -11.44
C GLU A 124 11.18 7.27 -12.96
N THR A 125 12.08 7.86 -13.76
CA THR A 125 12.06 7.71 -15.22
C THR A 125 13.43 7.30 -15.77
N PRO A 126 13.46 6.40 -16.76
CA PRO A 126 14.71 5.92 -17.32
C PRO A 126 15.42 7.04 -18.06
N LEU A 127 16.75 6.93 -18.11
CA LEU A 127 17.59 7.82 -18.90
C LEU A 127 17.19 7.82 -20.38
N VAL A 128 16.83 6.64 -20.90
CA VAL A 128 16.49 6.39 -22.30
C VAL A 128 15.43 5.29 -22.38
N GLY A 129 14.62 5.29 -23.43
CA GLY A 129 13.68 4.23 -23.76
C GLY A 129 14.04 3.53 -25.06
N SER A 130 13.35 2.43 -25.38
CA SER A 130 13.46 1.75 -26.68
C SER A 130 12.70 2.47 -27.80
N VAL A 131 11.80 3.39 -27.43
CA VAL A 131 10.99 4.22 -28.34
C VAL A 131 11.31 5.71 -28.14
N PRO A 132 10.96 6.58 -29.11
CA PRO A 132 11.15 8.02 -28.96
C PRO A 132 10.43 8.61 -27.74
N ALA A 133 11.03 9.63 -27.14
CA ALA A 133 10.45 10.37 -26.03
C ALA A 133 9.02 10.87 -26.37
N ALA A 134 8.08 10.61 -25.46
CA ALA A 134 6.67 10.90 -25.63
C ALA A 134 6.19 11.86 -24.52
N PRO A 135 6.29 13.20 -24.72
CA PRO A 135 5.91 14.17 -23.70
C PRO A 135 4.44 14.06 -23.27
N ALA A 136 3.51 13.79 -24.19
CA ALA A 136 2.09 13.63 -23.85
C ALA A 136 1.86 12.41 -22.94
N ALA A 137 2.45 11.26 -23.29
CA ALA A 137 2.37 10.05 -22.46
C ALA A 137 3.05 10.23 -21.10
N THR A 138 4.16 10.97 -21.07
CA THR A 138 4.86 11.33 -19.82
C THR A 138 3.99 12.23 -18.95
N LEU A 139 3.30 13.22 -19.52
CA LEU A 139 2.41 14.10 -18.79
C LEU A 139 1.18 13.35 -18.25
N ALA A 140 0.61 12.43 -19.04
CA ALA A 140 -0.46 11.55 -18.59
C ALA A 140 0.00 10.64 -17.45
N TRP A 141 1.16 10.00 -17.59
CA TRP A 141 1.76 9.17 -16.54
C TRP A 141 2.00 9.96 -15.25
N MET A 142 2.51 11.20 -15.34
CA MET A 142 2.72 12.05 -14.17
C MET A 142 1.42 12.30 -13.39
N VAL A 143 0.26 12.32 -14.05
CA VAL A 143 -1.05 12.52 -13.42
C VAL A 143 -1.66 11.23 -12.87
N ILE A 144 -1.45 10.12 -13.58
CA ILE A 144 -2.04 8.82 -13.24
C ILE A 144 -1.25 8.14 -12.11
N ASP A 145 0.08 8.11 -12.25
CA ASP A 145 0.99 7.31 -11.42
C ASP A 145 2.14 8.12 -10.82
N GLY A 146 2.42 9.32 -11.35
CA GLY A 146 3.55 10.16 -10.94
C GLY A 146 3.20 11.33 -10.01
N PRO A 147 4.06 12.36 -9.95
CA PRO A 147 4.00 13.40 -8.91
C PRO A 147 3.01 14.55 -9.19
N LEU A 148 2.33 14.56 -10.34
CA LEU A 148 1.50 15.69 -10.76
C LEU A 148 0.04 15.54 -10.33
N GLU A 149 -0.42 16.37 -9.41
CA GLU A 149 -1.83 16.35 -8.99
C GLU A 149 -2.78 16.68 -10.15
N LYS A 150 -3.92 15.99 -10.21
CA LYS A 150 -4.93 16.17 -11.26
C LYS A 150 -5.47 17.60 -11.28
N GLU A 151 -5.68 18.21 -10.12
CA GLU A 151 -6.13 19.60 -10.00
C GLU A 151 -5.11 20.58 -10.60
N LEU A 152 -3.82 20.31 -10.42
CA LEU A 152 -2.75 21.13 -10.99
C LEU A 152 -2.71 20.96 -12.51
N PHE A 153 -2.84 19.73 -13.01
CA PHE A 153 -2.96 19.47 -14.45
C PHE A 153 -4.17 20.16 -15.09
N GLU A 154 -5.35 20.13 -14.44
CA GLU A 154 -6.55 20.84 -14.90
C GLU A 154 -6.35 22.36 -14.94
N ALA A 155 -5.63 22.93 -13.95
CA ALA A 155 -5.25 24.34 -13.95
C ALA A 155 -4.31 24.67 -15.11
N THR A 156 -3.27 23.85 -15.35
CA THR A 156 -2.36 23.98 -16.49
C THR A 156 -3.11 23.87 -17.83
N ARG A 157 -4.09 22.96 -17.95
CA ARG A 157 -4.94 22.85 -19.15
C ARG A 157 -5.74 24.12 -19.40
N ALA A 158 -6.33 24.70 -18.35
CA ALA A 158 -7.07 25.94 -18.46
C ALA A 158 -6.16 27.13 -18.86
N GLU A 159 -4.94 27.17 -18.33
CA GLU A 159 -3.92 28.16 -18.71
C GLU A 159 -3.54 28.02 -20.19
N VAL A 160 -3.16 26.81 -20.62
CA VAL A 160 -2.78 26.52 -22.01
C VAL A 160 -3.91 26.81 -22.99
N ALA A 161 -5.17 26.57 -22.62
CA ALA A 161 -6.32 26.91 -23.44
C ALA A 161 -6.57 28.44 -23.57
N ALA A 162 -6.12 29.23 -22.60
CA ALA A 162 -6.26 30.69 -22.57
C ALA A 162 -5.06 31.42 -23.21
N GLU A 163 -4.03 30.68 -23.64
CA GLU A 163 -2.79 31.26 -24.16
C GLU A 163 -2.96 31.94 -25.53
N PRO A 164 -2.36 33.13 -25.72
CA PRO A 164 -2.31 33.76 -27.04
C PRO A 164 -1.43 32.94 -28.00
N ALA A 165 -1.64 33.07 -29.31
CA ALA A 165 -0.86 32.34 -30.30
C ALA A 165 0.62 32.82 -30.33
N PHE A 166 1.51 32.08 -29.68
CA PHE A 166 2.97 32.21 -29.76
C PHE A 166 3.61 30.90 -30.25
N ALA A 167 4.91 30.92 -30.56
CA ALA A 167 5.63 29.85 -31.25
C ALA A 167 5.53 28.46 -30.60
N MET A 168 5.25 28.38 -29.29
CA MET A 168 5.15 27.12 -28.52
C MET A 168 3.72 26.78 -28.07
N ALA A 169 2.75 27.67 -28.27
CA ALA A 169 1.37 27.50 -27.78
C ALA A 169 0.68 26.30 -28.45
N ALA A 170 0.93 26.07 -29.74
CA ALA A 170 0.37 24.94 -30.48
C ALA A 170 0.90 23.59 -29.98
N ASP A 171 2.19 23.50 -29.68
CA ASP A 171 2.80 22.27 -29.14
C ASP A 171 2.33 21.99 -27.72
N ARG A 172 2.26 23.02 -26.85
CA ARG A 172 1.71 22.87 -25.49
C ARG A 172 0.26 22.40 -25.51
N ALA A 173 -0.57 23.03 -26.34
CA ALA A 173 -1.97 22.64 -26.49
C ALA A 173 -2.11 21.21 -27.01
N ARG A 174 -1.27 20.79 -27.97
CA ARG A 174 -1.25 19.42 -28.49
C ARG A 174 -0.86 18.41 -27.41
N ILE A 175 0.25 18.66 -26.68
CA ILE A 175 0.73 17.77 -25.62
C ILE A 175 -0.33 17.58 -24.53
N VAL A 176 -0.96 18.67 -24.09
CA VAL A 176 -2.00 18.62 -23.05
C VAL A 176 -3.27 17.91 -23.55
N ALA A 177 -3.66 18.12 -24.82
CA ALA A 177 -4.82 17.44 -25.40
C ALA A 177 -4.58 15.94 -25.54
N GLU A 178 -3.41 15.52 -26.06
CA GLU A 178 -3.02 14.12 -26.16
C GLU A 178 -2.94 13.45 -24.78
N ALA A 179 -2.36 14.14 -23.78
CA ALA A 179 -2.31 13.65 -22.40
C ALA A 179 -3.72 13.50 -21.78
N GLN A 180 -4.62 14.45 -22.04
CA GLN A 180 -6.02 14.36 -21.60
C GLN A 180 -6.73 13.15 -22.23
N GLU A 181 -6.50 12.89 -23.52
CA GLU A 181 -7.07 11.71 -24.19
C GLU A 181 -6.60 10.41 -23.55
N GLU A 182 -5.32 10.33 -23.15
CA GLU A 182 -4.75 9.16 -22.48
C GLU A 182 -5.28 9.01 -21.04
N ILE A 183 -5.36 10.09 -20.27
CA ILE A 183 -5.98 10.09 -18.93
C ILE A 183 -7.44 9.66 -19.01
N GLU A 184 -8.21 10.19 -19.96
CA GLU A 184 -9.60 9.78 -20.16
C GLU A 184 -9.72 8.36 -20.69
N ALA A 185 -8.78 7.91 -21.52
CA ALA A 185 -8.75 6.54 -22.01
C ALA A 185 -8.43 5.57 -20.87
N ASP A 186 -7.55 5.94 -19.94
CA ASP A 186 -7.29 5.19 -18.73
C ASP A 186 -8.53 5.15 -17.82
N GLU A 187 -9.17 6.29 -17.57
CA GLU A 187 -10.42 6.37 -16.82
C GLU A 187 -11.55 5.57 -17.47
N LYS A 188 -11.66 5.63 -18.81
CA LYS A 188 -12.62 4.85 -19.60
C LYS A 188 -12.24 3.39 -19.71
N SER A 189 -10.97 3.01 -19.68
CA SER A 189 -10.54 1.60 -19.73
C SER A 189 -10.77 0.95 -18.36
N THR A 190 -10.46 1.67 -17.29
CA THR A 190 -10.81 1.35 -15.91
C THR A 190 -12.34 1.30 -15.76
N GLY A 191 -13.05 2.26 -16.35
CA GLY A 191 -14.52 2.35 -16.38
C GLY A 191 -15.20 1.34 -17.31
N ALA A 192 -14.59 0.93 -18.42
CA ALA A 192 -15.10 -0.05 -19.38
C ALA A 192 -14.75 -1.47 -18.94
N TRP A 193 -13.65 -1.68 -18.23
CA TRP A 193 -13.40 -2.89 -17.46
C TRP A 193 -14.49 -3.03 -16.37
N GLN A 194 -14.83 -1.94 -15.67
CA GLN A 194 -15.99 -1.89 -14.76
C GLN A 194 -17.33 -2.15 -15.50
N ALA A 195 -17.54 -1.59 -16.70
CA ALA A 195 -18.81 -1.72 -17.45
C ALA A 195 -18.94 -3.04 -18.24
N ALA A 196 -17.86 -3.66 -18.71
CA ALA A 196 -17.84 -4.96 -19.37
C ALA A 196 -18.01 -6.10 -18.35
N ALA A 197 -17.50 -5.91 -17.12
CA ALA A 197 -17.83 -6.75 -15.98
C ALA A 197 -19.34 -6.67 -15.64
N GLN A 198 -19.97 -5.49 -15.76
CA GLN A 198 -21.42 -5.32 -15.60
C GLN A 198 -22.25 -5.81 -16.81
N GLY A 199 -21.78 -5.64 -18.04
CA GLY A 199 -22.49 -5.95 -19.29
C GLY A 199 -22.68 -7.45 -19.55
N LYS A 200 -21.75 -8.28 -19.05
CA LYS A 200 -21.87 -9.76 -19.10
C LYS A 200 -23.02 -10.29 -18.22
N ARG A 201 -23.44 -9.56 -17.18
CA ARG A 201 -24.59 -9.94 -16.33
C ARG A 201 -25.95 -9.65 -16.98
N ARG A 202 -26.07 -8.62 -17.82
CA ARG A 202 -27.36 -8.25 -18.46
C ARG A 202 -27.76 -9.15 -19.63
N ARG A 203 -26.82 -9.85 -20.28
CA ARG A 203 -27.10 -10.85 -21.33
C ARG A 203 -27.40 -12.26 -20.82
N GLY A 204 -27.11 -12.55 -19.54
CA GLY A 204 -27.34 -13.86 -18.92
C GLY A 204 -28.82 -14.21 -18.68
N THR A 205 -29.72 -13.22 -18.72
CA THR A 205 -31.15 -13.42 -18.45
C THR A 205 -31.99 -13.78 -19.69
N TRP A 206 -31.44 -13.69 -20.91
CA TRP A 206 -32.18 -13.99 -22.15
C TRP A 206 -31.74 -15.28 -22.86
N LEU A 207 -30.57 -15.85 -22.52
CA LEU A 207 -30.01 -17.05 -23.18
C LEU A 207 -30.20 -18.36 -22.39
N SER A 208 -30.97 -18.38 -21.29
CA SER A 208 -31.30 -19.61 -20.56
C SER A 208 -32.31 -20.53 -21.27
N ARG A 209 -32.66 -20.23 -22.51
CA ARG A 209 -33.40 -21.12 -23.41
C ARG A 209 -32.60 -21.36 -24.69
N LEU A 210 -31.55 -22.17 -24.61
CA LEU A 210 -31.19 -23.15 -25.64
C LEU A 210 -30.10 -24.07 -25.08
N VAL A 211 -30.47 -25.33 -24.97
CA VAL A 211 -29.73 -26.42 -24.33
C VAL A 211 -28.75 -27.04 -25.34
N THR A 212 -27.68 -27.61 -24.80
CA THR A 212 -26.92 -28.79 -25.26
C THR A 212 -25.80 -28.68 -26.30
N LEU A 213 -24.66 -29.26 -25.87
CA LEU A 213 -23.62 -30.04 -26.57
C LEU A 213 -22.29 -29.33 -26.86
N ALA A 214 -21.31 -29.59 -25.98
CA ALA A 214 -20.06 -30.30 -26.34
C ALA A 214 -19.13 -30.38 -25.11
N VAL A 215 -19.03 -31.58 -24.53
CA VAL A 215 -17.86 -32.00 -23.75
C VAL A 215 -16.78 -32.39 -24.76
N VAL A 216 -15.56 -31.86 -24.63
CA VAL A 216 -14.24 -32.56 -24.68
C VAL A 216 -13.13 -31.50 -24.52
N GLY A 217 -12.22 -31.73 -23.57
CA GLY A 217 -10.84 -31.21 -23.67
C GLY A 217 -10.38 -30.19 -22.62
N GLY A 218 -10.21 -30.65 -21.38
CA GLY A 218 -9.23 -30.15 -20.39
C GLY A 218 -8.91 -28.66 -20.33
N PHE A 219 -9.72 -27.89 -19.58
CA PHE A 219 -9.31 -26.63 -18.89
C PHE A 219 -10.39 -26.26 -17.86
N GLY A 220 -10.60 -27.14 -16.87
CA GLY A 220 -11.79 -27.10 -16.03
C GLY A 220 -11.52 -27.10 -14.54
N TRP A 221 -10.86 -26.07 -14.01
CA TRP A 221 -10.93 -25.78 -12.56
C TRP A 221 -11.59 -24.45 -12.20
N TYR A 222 -11.85 -23.57 -13.17
CA TYR A 222 -12.42 -22.25 -12.89
C TYR A 222 -13.95 -22.16 -12.89
N PHE A 223 -14.68 -23.28 -13.06
CA PHE A 223 -16.15 -23.25 -13.13
C PHE A 223 -16.88 -23.74 -11.87
N PHE A 224 -16.18 -24.07 -10.77
CA PHE A 224 -16.81 -24.59 -9.54
C PHE A 224 -16.39 -23.92 -8.22
N ALA A 225 -15.94 -22.66 -8.22
CA ALA A 225 -15.84 -21.87 -7.00
C ALA A 225 -16.72 -20.60 -7.10
N PRO A 226 -17.63 -20.33 -6.15
CA PRO A 226 -18.50 -19.17 -6.20
C PRO A 226 -17.74 -17.88 -5.84
N GLU A 227 -18.12 -16.77 -6.47
CA GLU A 227 -18.17 -15.42 -5.88
C GLU A 227 -16.89 -14.82 -5.22
N GLY A 228 -16.01 -14.24 -6.05
CA GLY A 228 -15.87 -12.78 -6.03
C GLY A 228 -14.88 -12.06 -5.10
N VAL A 229 -13.88 -12.71 -4.50
CA VAL A 229 -12.76 -12.02 -3.80
C VAL A 229 -11.43 -12.75 -4.10
N PRO A 230 -10.38 -12.05 -4.59
CA PRO A 230 -9.07 -12.65 -4.86
C PRO A 230 -8.50 -13.44 -3.67
N ALA A 231 -7.69 -14.46 -3.95
CA ALA A 231 -6.93 -15.17 -2.93
C ALA A 231 -5.80 -14.27 -2.39
N CYS A 232 -5.39 -14.47 -1.13
CA CYS A 232 -4.34 -13.68 -0.50
C CYS A 232 -2.99 -13.75 -1.25
N ASN A 233 -2.73 -14.87 -1.92
CA ASN A 233 -1.48 -15.10 -2.66
C ASN A 233 -1.61 -14.93 -4.17
N ALA A 234 -2.74 -14.42 -4.68
CA ALA A 234 -2.95 -14.20 -6.10
C ALA A 234 -2.00 -13.13 -6.65
N ASP A 235 -1.56 -13.27 -7.90
CA ASP A 235 -0.56 -12.38 -8.50
C ASP A 235 -1.00 -10.91 -8.48
N ALA A 236 -2.27 -10.64 -8.78
CA ALA A 236 -2.83 -9.28 -8.70
C ALA A 236 -2.79 -8.70 -7.26
N THR A 237 -2.97 -9.54 -6.24
CA THR A 237 -2.87 -9.13 -4.83
C THR A 237 -1.41 -8.86 -4.43
N ARG A 238 -0.47 -9.68 -4.90
CA ARG A 238 0.97 -9.47 -4.69
C ARG A 238 1.42 -8.15 -5.30
N LYS A 239 1.09 -7.90 -6.58
CA LYS A 239 1.39 -6.63 -7.28
C LYS A 239 0.83 -5.42 -6.54
N THR A 240 -0.43 -5.50 -6.08
CA THR A 240 -1.05 -4.42 -5.31
C THR A 240 -0.33 -4.16 -3.99
N LEU A 241 0.05 -5.22 -3.25
CA LEU A 241 0.76 -5.09 -1.99
C LEU A 241 2.17 -4.53 -2.17
N GLN A 242 2.90 -4.97 -3.20
CA GLN A 242 4.22 -4.44 -3.54
C GLN A 242 4.15 -2.96 -3.89
N GLY A 243 3.20 -2.53 -4.72
CA GLY A 243 2.99 -1.11 -5.02
C GLY A 243 2.64 -0.27 -3.78
N LEU A 244 1.90 -0.82 -2.82
CA LEU A 244 1.64 -0.14 -1.54
C LEU A 244 2.90 -0.04 -0.65
N MET A 245 3.74 -1.08 -0.63
CA MET A 245 5.00 -1.07 0.14
C MET A 245 6.02 -0.09 -0.45
N LEU A 246 6.13 -0.05 -1.78
CA LEU A 246 6.96 0.92 -2.51
C LEU A 246 6.55 2.36 -2.15
N ARG A 247 5.25 2.68 -2.27
CA ARG A 247 4.70 4.00 -1.91
C ARG A 247 4.96 4.37 -0.45
N ALA A 248 4.78 3.43 0.48
CA ALA A 248 5.06 3.66 1.89
C ALA A 248 6.56 3.91 2.17
N SER A 249 7.46 3.31 1.40
CA SER A 249 8.90 3.52 1.51
C SER A 249 9.30 4.91 1.00
N ILE A 250 8.66 5.39 -0.08
CA ILE A 250 8.82 6.74 -0.62
C ILE A 250 8.35 7.78 0.42
N ASP A 251 7.17 7.59 1.01
CA ASP A 251 6.63 8.46 2.06
C ASP A 251 7.53 8.53 3.31
N ALA A 252 8.19 7.41 3.67
CA ALA A 252 9.12 7.40 4.79
C ALA A 252 10.40 8.21 4.48
N ARG A 253 10.90 8.13 3.24
CA ARG A 253 12.07 8.89 2.79
C ARG A 253 11.78 10.38 2.70
N THR A 254 10.61 10.78 2.21
CA THR A 254 10.18 12.20 2.16
C THR A 254 10.04 12.80 3.56
N GLN A 255 9.74 11.98 4.57
CA GLN A 255 9.74 12.37 5.98
C GLN A 255 11.12 12.37 6.65
N GLY A 256 12.20 12.13 5.88
CA GLY A 256 13.59 12.20 6.35
C GLY A 256 14.13 10.91 6.97
N LEU A 257 13.42 9.78 6.87
CA LEU A 257 13.92 8.47 7.29
C LEU A 257 14.77 7.88 6.14
N ARG A 258 16.10 8.09 6.22
CA ARG A 258 17.05 7.83 5.13
C ARG A 258 17.45 6.36 4.91
N GLU A 259 17.00 5.42 5.75
CA GLU A 259 17.42 4.00 5.71
C GLU A 259 16.23 3.03 5.56
N VAL A 260 15.26 3.36 4.70
CA VAL A 260 14.11 2.46 4.45
C VAL A 260 14.27 1.81 3.08
N GLY A 261 14.82 0.59 3.05
CA GLY A 261 14.70 -0.32 1.91
C GLY A 261 13.24 -0.73 1.68
N ILE A 262 12.91 -1.18 0.46
CA ILE A 262 11.55 -1.64 0.15
C ILE A 262 11.32 -2.94 0.92
N PRO A 263 10.29 -3.02 1.77
CA PRO A 263 10.08 -4.23 2.55
C PRO A 263 9.56 -5.37 1.66
N THR A 264 10.21 -6.53 1.70
CA THR A 264 9.78 -7.71 0.95
C THR A 264 8.65 -8.44 1.67
N LEU A 265 7.75 -9.06 0.91
CA LEU A 265 6.59 -9.79 1.45
C LEU A 265 6.70 -11.28 1.12
N SER A 266 6.69 -12.10 2.16
CA SER A 266 6.69 -13.55 2.05
C SER A 266 5.57 -14.18 2.88
N GLY A 267 5.35 -15.48 2.74
CA GLY A 267 4.40 -16.22 3.58
C GLY A 267 2.94 -15.75 3.49
N LEU A 268 2.51 -15.25 2.33
CA LEU A 268 1.13 -14.76 2.12
C LEU A 268 0.14 -15.91 2.34
N ARG A 269 -0.68 -15.80 3.39
CA ARG A 269 -1.65 -16.83 3.78
C ARG A 269 -3.00 -16.23 4.12
N GLU A 270 -4.04 -17.01 3.86
CA GLU A 270 -5.39 -16.71 4.28
C GLU A 270 -5.61 -17.13 5.74
N ILE A 271 -6.22 -16.23 6.51
CA ILE A 271 -6.66 -16.50 7.88
C ILE A 271 -8.12 -16.96 7.89
N GLY A 272 -8.95 -16.32 7.06
CA GLY A 272 -10.33 -16.75 6.85
C GLY A 272 -11.10 -15.85 5.90
N TYR A 273 -12.29 -16.32 5.53
CA TYR A 273 -13.17 -15.64 4.58
C TYR A 273 -14.59 -15.49 5.12
N ARG A 274 -15.01 -14.24 5.33
CA ARG A 274 -16.37 -13.90 5.73
C ARG A 274 -17.23 -13.76 4.48
N LYS A 275 -17.93 -14.85 4.14
CA LYS A 275 -18.72 -14.98 2.90
C LYS A 275 -19.79 -13.90 2.77
N ASP A 276 -20.55 -13.68 3.83
CA ASP A 276 -21.67 -12.72 3.86
C ASP A 276 -21.20 -11.29 3.59
N GLU A 277 -19.97 -10.95 3.99
CA GLU A 277 -19.37 -9.61 3.81
C GLU A 277 -18.49 -9.52 2.57
N ARG A 278 -18.18 -10.66 1.92
CA ARG A 278 -17.18 -10.77 0.85
C ARG A 278 -15.84 -10.16 1.26
N ILE A 279 -15.37 -10.44 2.48
CA ILE A 279 -14.06 -9.97 2.98
C ILE A 279 -13.18 -11.16 3.36
N ARG A 280 -11.96 -11.17 2.83
CA ARG A 280 -10.92 -12.14 3.17
C ARG A 280 -9.88 -11.48 4.07
N GLY A 281 -9.55 -12.12 5.18
CA GLY A 281 -8.46 -11.74 6.07
C GLY A 281 -7.19 -12.48 5.69
N CYS A 282 -6.10 -11.75 5.55
CA CYS A 282 -4.82 -12.27 5.09
C CYS A 282 -3.68 -11.82 6.01
N MET A 283 -2.63 -12.65 6.10
CA MET A 283 -1.37 -12.30 6.76
C MET A 283 -0.20 -12.53 5.82
N ALA A 284 0.87 -11.77 6.04
CA ALA A 284 2.15 -11.95 5.38
C ALA A 284 3.27 -11.64 6.38
N THR A 285 4.46 -12.12 6.05
CA THR A 285 5.70 -11.73 6.72
C THR A 285 6.34 -10.63 5.89
N MET A 286 6.58 -9.48 6.53
CA MET A 286 7.31 -8.36 5.96
C MET A 286 8.75 -8.41 6.46
N ALA A 287 9.72 -8.47 5.57
CA ALA A 287 11.13 -8.34 5.91
C ALA A 287 11.63 -6.94 5.53
N ARG A 288 12.48 -6.35 6.37
CA ARG A 288 13.15 -5.07 6.14
C ARG A 288 14.54 -5.14 6.75
N GLY A 289 15.57 -5.32 5.92
CA GLY A 289 16.89 -5.72 6.40
C GLY A 289 16.80 -7.00 7.24
N ASP A 290 17.49 -7.04 8.38
CA ASP A 290 17.44 -8.18 9.30
C ASP A 290 16.13 -8.29 10.12
N GLU A 291 15.24 -7.29 10.06
CA GLU A 291 13.99 -7.31 10.81
C GLU A 291 12.86 -7.98 10.02
N THR A 292 12.26 -9.03 10.60
CA THR A 292 11.00 -9.60 10.10
C THR A 292 9.84 -9.25 11.02
N LYS A 293 8.73 -8.80 10.44
CA LYS A 293 7.50 -8.46 11.16
C LYS A 293 6.29 -9.07 10.46
N SER A 294 5.39 -9.66 11.24
CA SER A 294 4.10 -10.07 10.68
C SER A 294 3.26 -8.83 10.37
N ILE A 295 2.71 -8.80 9.17
CA ILE A 295 1.70 -7.82 8.77
C ILE A 295 0.39 -8.53 8.44
N ALA A 296 -0.69 -7.76 8.40
CA ALA A 296 -1.98 -8.27 7.97
C ALA A 296 -2.69 -7.27 7.07
N TYR A 297 -3.63 -7.78 6.29
CA TYR A 297 -4.45 -7.00 5.38
C TYR A 297 -5.78 -7.71 5.11
N THR A 298 -6.75 -6.95 4.62
CA THR A 298 -8.03 -7.49 4.16
C THR A 298 -8.22 -7.23 2.68
N ILE A 299 -8.89 -8.16 2.00
CA ILE A 299 -9.32 -8.03 0.61
C ILE A 299 -10.84 -8.06 0.60
N GLY A 300 -11.46 -7.01 0.10
CA GLY A 300 -12.92 -6.92 0.06
C GLY A 300 -13.40 -5.69 -0.70
N PRO A 301 -14.71 -5.58 -0.93
CA PRO A 301 -15.28 -4.48 -1.67
C PRO A 301 -15.03 -3.14 -0.96
N ALA A 302 -14.88 -2.04 -1.72
CA ALA A 302 -14.62 -0.74 -1.10
C ALA A 302 -15.79 -0.23 -0.22
N SER A 303 -17.00 -0.71 -0.48
CA SER A 303 -18.16 -0.58 0.40
C SER A 303 -19.08 -1.80 0.25
N ALA A 304 -20.06 -1.99 1.14
CA ALA A 304 -20.95 -3.17 1.13
C ALA A 304 -21.70 -3.38 -0.21
N ASN A 305 -21.86 -2.32 -1.01
CA ASN A 305 -22.52 -2.37 -2.33
C ASN A 305 -21.54 -2.17 -3.50
N ASP A 306 -20.24 -2.08 -3.22
CA ASP A 306 -19.22 -1.94 -4.26
C ASP A 306 -18.78 -3.33 -4.76
N ASP A 307 -18.48 -3.41 -6.04
CA ASP A 307 -17.88 -4.60 -6.65
C ASP A 307 -16.36 -4.43 -6.86
N LYS A 308 -15.81 -3.22 -6.66
CA LYS A 308 -14.37 -2.95 -6.66
C LYS A 308 -13.71 -3.55 -5.42
N MET A 309 -12.87 -4.55 -5.63
CA MET A 309 -12.05 -5.16 -4.57
C MET A 309 -10.87 -4.24 -4.24
N THR A 310 -10.66 -4.02 -2.94
CA THR A 310 -9.58 -3.19 -2.41
C THR A 310 -8.76 -4.01 -1.42
N VAL A 311 -7.46 -3.76 -1.41
CA VAL A 311 -6.55 -4.28 -0.38
C VAL A 311 -6.38 -3.19 0.67
N ARG A 312 -6.61 -3.53 1.94
CA ARG A 312 -6.48 -2.60 3.06
C ARG A 312 -5.54 -3.20 4.09
N GLY A 313 -4.48 -2.49 4.47
CA GLY A 313 -3.61 -2.92 5.59
C GLY A 313 -4.45 -3.12 6.85
N ALA A 314 -4.07 -3.97 7.79
CA ALA A 314 -4.83 -4.21 9.01
C ALA A 314 -3.89 -4.62 10.14
N ASN A 315 -4.35 -4.48 11.38
CA ASN A 315 -3.59 -4.99 12.51
C ASN A 315 -3.63 -6.54 12.53
N PRO A 316 -2.48 -7.24 12.64
CA PRO A 316 -2.44 -8.70 12.74
C PRO A 316 -3.35 -9.29 13.81
N ALA A 317 -3.41 -8.69 15.00
CA ALA A 317 -4.24 -9.18 16.09
C ALA A 317 -5.74 -9.06 15.77
N ILE A 318 -6.14 -8.00 15.06
CA ILE A 318 -7.52 -7.81 14.61
C ILE A 318 -7.89 -8.82 13.53
N VAL A 319 -7.01 -9.07 12.57
CA VAL A 319 -7.27 -10.06 11.51
C VAL A 319 -7.37 -11.47 12.10
N GLU A 320 -6.48 -11.84 13.01
CA GLU A 320 -6.54 -13.13 13.70
C GLU A 320 -7.84 -13.28 14.51
N ALA A 321 -8.22 -12.26 15.28
CA ALA A 321 -9.47 -12.29 16.05
C ALA A 321 -10.72 -12.41 15.15
N ARG A 322 -10.80 -11.59 14.10
CA ARG A 322 -11.96 -11.49 13.20
C ARG A 322 -12.11 -12.68 12.25
N PHE A 323 -11.01 -13.16 11.68
CA PHE A 323 -11.03 -14.16 10.60
C PHE A 323 -10.51 -15.53 11.02
N GLY A 324 -9.75 -15.63 12.12
CA GLY A 324 -9.21 -16.91 12.60
C GLY A 324 -10.25 -17.78 13.33
N ASN A 325 -11.35 -17.17 13.76
CA ASN A 325 -12.41 -17.82 14.53
C ASN A 325 -13.76 -17.81 13.78
N LEU A 326 -13.80 -18.47 12.62
CA LEU A 326 -15.00 -18.59 11.79
C LEU A 326 -15.58 -20.01 11.82
N ASP A 327 -16.90 -20.13 11.75
CA ASP A 327 -17.58 -21.40 11.53
C ASP A 327 -17.44 -21.89 10.08
N ALA A 328 -17.93 -23.10 9.77
CA ALA A 328 -17.87 -23.66 8.43
C ALA A 328 -18.61 -22.83 7.35
N LYS A 329 -19.49 -21.91 7.76
CA LYS A 329 -20.21 -20.99 6.89
C LYS A 329 -19.50 -19.64 6.74
N GLY A 330 -18.38 -19.41 7.42
CA GLY A 330 -17.64 -18.15 7.42
C GLY A 330 -18.22 -17.10 8.36
N LYS A 331 -18.99 -17.50 9.38
CA LYS A 331 -19.56 -16.61 10.40
C LYS A 331 -18.67 -16.56 11.64
N PRO A 332 -18.56 -15.42 12.33
CA PRO A 332 -17.79 -15.32 13.57
C PRO A 332 -18.29 -16.30 14.65
N LEU A 333 -17.37 -17.03 15.28
CA LEU A 333 -17.65 -17.89 16.43
C LEU A 333 -17.92 -17.07 17.70
N TYR A 334 -17.35 -15.87 17.78
CA TYR A 334 -17.48 -14.98 18.93
C TYR A 334 -18.18 -13.69 18.52
N ASN A 335 -19.28 -13.37 19.20
CA ASN A 335 -20.08 -12.18 18.94
C ASN A 335 -20.42 -11.43 20.23
N ALA A 336 -19.53 -11.53 21.24
CA ALA A 336 -19.70 -10.99 22.59
C ALA A 336 -21.02 -11.40 23.27
N GLU A 337 -21.49 -12.63 23.08
CA GLU A 337 -22.76 -13.08 23.67
C GLU A 337 -22.66 -13.18 25.21
N PRO A 338 -23.72 -12.82 25.98
CA PRO A 338 -25.05 -12.40 25.54
C PRO A 338 -25.20 -10.89 25.28
N ILE A 339 -24.13 -10.11 25.43
CA ILE A 339 -24.13 -8.65 25.22
C ILE A 339 -24.49 -8.34 23.76
N GLY A 340 -23.88 -9.08 22.84
CA GLY A 340 -23.92 -8.83 21.41
C GLY A 340 -22.86 -7.81 20.99
N ARG A 341 -22.17 -8.08 19.88
CA ARG A 341 -21.01 -7.28 19.41
C ARG A 341 -21.31 -5.80 19.32
N ALA A 342 -22.44 -5.41 18.72
CA ALA A 342 -22.80 -4.00 18.55
C ALA A 342 -23.00 -3.27 19.89
N ALA A 343 -23.62 -3.93 20.88
CA ALA A 343 -23.81 -3.34 22.21
C ALA A 343 -22.49 -3.30 23.00
N ALA A 344 -21.64 -4.32 22.87
CA ALA A 344 -20.31 -4.35 23.48
C ALA A 344 -19.40 -3.26 22.89
N GLU A 345 -19.38 -3.11 21.56
CA GLU A 345 -18.62 -2.07 20.88
C GLU A 345 -19.08 -0.67 21.31
N LYS A 346 -20.39 -0.43 21.35
CA LYS A 346 -20.95 0.83 21.83
C LYS A 346 -20.54 1.11 23.28
N ALA A 347 -20.74 0.14 24.18
CA ALA A 347 -20.39 0.29 25.59
C ALA A 347 -18.90 0.61 25.79
N PHE A 348 -18.03 -0.05 25.03
CA PHE A 348 -16.59 0.18 25.05
C PHE A 348 -16.25 1.61 24.61
N ARG A 349 -16.77 2.05 23.45
CA ARG A 349 -16.56 3.41 22.93
C ARG A 349 -17.09 4.49 23.90
N ASP A 350 -18.24 4.27 24.51
CA ASP A 350 -18.79 5.16 25.54
C ASP A 350 -17.88 5.23 26.78
N GLY A 351 -17.34 4.09 27.20
CA GLY A 351 -16.35 4.00 28.28
C GLY A 351 -15.09 4.81 27.99
N VAL A 352 -14.52 4.67 26.79
CA VAL A 352 -13.35 5.45 26.36
C VAL A 352 -13.65 6.94 26.38
N THR A 353 -14.79 7.36 25.83
CA THR A 353 -15.24 8.75 25.83
C THR A 353 -15.33 9.32 27.25
N ALA A 354 -15.84 8.55 28.20
CA ALA A 354 -15.92 8.94 29.61
C ALA A 354 -14.55 9.09 30.27
N VAL A 355 -13.61 8.19 29.99
CA VAL A 355 -12.22 8.27 30.48
C VAL A 355 -11.55 9.54 29.97
N GLN A 356 -11.67 9.85 28.69
CA GLN A 356 -11.08 11.06 28.11
C GLN A 356 -11.68 12.35 28.65
N SER A 357 -13.01 12.37 28.80
CA SER A 357 -13.75 13.55 29.28
C SER A 357 -13.46 13.88 30.75
N SER A 358 -12.88 12.93 31.50
CA SER A 358 -12.48 13.12 32.90
C SER A 358 -11.23 13.99 33.09
N SER A 359 -10.50 14.32 32.00
CA SER A 359 -9.35 15.22 32.01
C SER A 359 -9.56 16.46 31.12
N PRO A 360 -9.74 17.66 31.70
CA PRO A 360 -9.90 18.91 30.95
C PRO A 360 -8.71 19.21 30.02
N ALA A 361 -7.50 18.81 30.42
CA ALA A 361 -6.28 18.97 29.64
C ALA A 361 -6.24 18.01 28.42
N ALA A 362 -6.69 16.76 28.59
CA ALA A 362 -6.80 15.81 27.48
C ALA A 362 -7.85 16.26 26.46
N ALA A 363 -9.00 16.74 26.92
CA ALA A 363 -10.07 17.25 26.06
C ALA A 363 -9.67 18.52 25.27
N MET A 364 -8.75 19.34 25.81
CA MET A 364 -8.21 20.52 25.12
C MET A 364 -7.15 20.13 24.09
N LEU A 365 -6.24 19.22 24.44
CA LEU A 365 -5.22 18.68 23.54
C LEU A 365 -5.87 17.96 22.34
N GLN A 366 -6.92 17.16 22.58
CA GLN A 366 -7.64 16.45 21.55
C GLN A 366 -8.34 17.38 20.56
N ARG A 367 -9.01 18.44 21.04
CA ARG A 367 -9.58 19.48 20.16
C ARG A 367 -8.51 20.22 19.33
N GLN A 368 -7.32 20.42 19.89
CA GLN A 368 -6.21 21.04 19.17
C GLN A 368 -5.66 20.12 18.07
N LEU A 369 -5.56 18.82 18.36
CA LEU A 369 -5.13 17.79 17.42
C LEU A 369 -6.16 17.51 16.33
N GLU A 370 -7.46 17.51 16.64
CA GLU A 370 -8.54 17.43 15.63
C GLU A 370 -8.49 18.60 14.64
N ARG A 371 -8.15 19.82 15.11
CA ARG A 371 -7.92 20.97 14.24
C ARG A 371 -6.67 20.84 13.39
N GLN A 372 -5.61 20.20 13.91
CA GLN A 372 -4.41 19.90 13.11
C GLN A 372 -4.69 18.82 12.07
N ARG A 373 -5.43 17.75 12.42
CA ARG A 373 -5.88 16.70 11.47
C ARG A 373 -6.79 17.27 10.39
N ALA A 374 -7.72 18.16 10.73
CA ALA A 374 -8.54 18.85 9.73
C ALA A 374 -7.71 19.72 8.76
N ARG A 375 -6.53 20.22 9.19
CA ARG A 375 -5.56 20.93 8.33
C ARG A 375 -4.62 19.99 7.58
N GLN A 376 -4.35 18.78 8.08
CA GLN A 376 -3.56 17.76 7.39
C GLN A 376 -4.39 16.94 6.40
N ARG A 377 -5.72 16.92 6.53
CA ARG A 377 -6.64 16.34 5.53
C ARG A 377 -6.55 17.03 4.16
N SER A 378 -6.01 18.25 4.09
CA SER A 378 -5.73 18.92 2.82
C SER A 378 -4.33 18.63 2.26
N THR A 379 -3.52 17.80 2.93
CA THR A 379 -2.13 17.49 2.53
C THR A 379 -1.80 15.99 2.61
N ALA A 380 -2.77 15.11 2.86
CA ALA A 380 -2.56 13.67 2.95
C ALA A 380 -3.23 12.97 1.76
N GLY A 381 -2.51 12.90 0.65
CA GLY A 381 -2.82 11.99 -0.44
C GLY A 381 -2.40 10.55 -0.08
N LEU A 382 -3.12 9.58 -0.66
CA LEU A 382 -2.60 8.31 -1.19
C LEU A 382 -2.68 7.01 -0.34
N VAL A 383 -3.29 7.03 0.86
CA VAL A 383 -3.94 5.82 1.40
C VAL A 383 -5.38 6.18 1.71
N VAL A 384 -6.35 5.48 1.12
CA VAL A 384 -7.75 5.57 1.54
C VAL A 384 -7.83 5.00 2.96
N THR A 385 -7.58 5.84 3.97
CA THR A 385 -7.92 5.54 5.34
C THR A 385 -9.44 5.57 5.41
N ASP A 386 -10.03 4.39 5.62
CA ASP A 386 -11.45 4.28 5.92
C ASP A 386 -11.80 5.30 7.02
N ALA A 387 -12.83 6.11 6.84
CA ALA A 387 -13.21 7.14 7.81
C ALA A 387 -13.47 6.54 9.21
N ASP A 388 -13.81 5.24 9.26
CA ASP A 388 -13.96 4.48 10.50
C ASP A 388 -12.63 4.20 11.21
N ARG A 389 -11.51 4.15 10.48
CA ARG A 389 -10.15 3.97 11.03
C ARG A 389 -9.50 5.25 11.51
N GLU A 390 -10.04 6.41 11.17
CA GLU A 390 -9.61 7.69 11.73
C GLU A 390 -10.21 7.97 13.11
N ARG A 391 -11.14 7.11 13.57
CA ARG A 391 -11.72 7.19 14.91
C ARG A 391 -10.70 6.76 15.96
N GLU A 392 -10.92 7.21 17.19
CA GLU A 392 -10.09 6.83 18.33
C GLU A 392 -10.06 5.31 18.54
N ILE A 393 -11.21 4.66 18.38
CA ILE A 393 -11.31 3.21 18.27
C ILE A 393 -11.54 2.89 16.80
N ALA A 394 -10.46 2.51 16.12
CA ALA A 394 -10.47 2.20 14.70
C ALA A 394 -11.17 0.86 14.43
N ASP A 395 -11.00 -0.11 15.33
CA ASP A 395 -11.61 -1.44 15.20
C ASP A 395 -11.88 -2.11 16.56
N PHE A 396 -12.83 -3.04 16.61
CA PHE A 396 -13.29 -3.75 17.81
C PHE A 396 -13.66 -5.18 17.47
N GLU A 397 -12.98 -6.16 18.08
CA GLU A 397 -13.23 -7.57 17.82
C GLU A 397 -13.25 -8.43 19.10
N PRO A 398 -14.33 -9.21 19.33
CA PRO A 398 -14.33 -10.24 20.35
C PRO A 398 -13.32 -11.35 20.03
N ALA A 399 -12.38 -11.59 20.95
CA ALA A 399 -11.31 -12.57 20.78
C ALA A 399 -11.67 -13.97 21.30
N GLY A 400 -12.82 -14.11 21.96
CA GLY A 400 -13.21 -15.33 22.65
C GLY A 400 -14.60 -15.24 23.30
N PRO A 401 -15.05 -16.31 23.97
CA PRO A 401 -16.34 -16.32 24.64
C PRO A 401 -16.34 -15.41 25.88
N CYS A 402 -17.42 -14.65 26.07
CA CYS A 402 -17.58 -13.88 27.31
C CYS A 402 -17.92 -14.81 28.48
N ARG A 403 -17.31 -14.56 29.62
CA ARG A 403 -17.50 -15.30 30.87
C ARG A 403 -18.31 -14.48 31.87
N VAL A 404 -18.96 -15.14 32.81
CA VAL A 404 -19.61 -14.46 33.94
C VAL A 404 -18.50 -13.88 34.83
N HIS A 405 -18.62 -12.61 35.23
CA HIS A 405 -17.73 -12.01 36.24
C HIS A 405 -17.98 -12.66 37.61
N GLU A 406 -17.00 -12.66 38.52
CA GLU A 406 -17.09 -13.34 39.81
C GLU A 406 -18.31 -12.90 40.65
N ASP A 407 -18.70 -11.63 40.54
CA ASP A 407 -19.87 -11.05 41.22
C ASP A 407 -21.23 -11.43 40.59
N GLY A 408 -21.24 -12.26 39.54
CA GLY A 408 -22.44 -12.75 38.86
C GLY A 408 -23.21 -11.72 38.00
N ALA A 409 -22.98 -10.42 38.21
CA ALA A 409 -23.68 -9.33 37.53
C ALA A 409 -22.96 -8.80 36.27
N GLY A 410 -21.67 -9.11 36.12
CA GLY A 410 -20.84 -8.66 35.00
C GLY A 410 -20.56 -9.75 33.96
N ARG A 411 -20.11 -9.32 32.78
CA ARG A 411 -19.62 -10.18 31.70
C ARG A 411 -18.20 -9.77 31.34
N VAL A 412 -17.25 -10.68 31.50
CA VAL A 412 -15.86 -10.47 31.12
C VAL A 412 -15.68 -10.98 29.70
N CYS A 413 -15.34 -10.09 28.77
CA CYS A 413 -15.13 -10.45 27.38
C CYS A 413 -13.66 -10.24 27.01
N PRO A 414 -12.98 -11.25 26.44
CA PRO A 414 -11.68 -11.05 25.83
C PRO A 414 -11.86 -10.29 24.51
N LEU A 415 -11.13 -9.19 24.33
CA LEU A 415 -11.25 -8.28 23.20
C LEU A 415 -9.89 -7.98 22.59
N VAL A 416 -9.87 -7.76 21.28
CA VAL A 416 -8.81 -7.03 20.56
C VAL A 416 -9.43 -5.75 20.03
N VAL A 417 -8.80 -4.61 20.32
CA VAL A 417 -9.27 -3.29 19.93
C VAL A 417 -8.15 -2.53 19.25
N GLU A 418 -8.42 -1.94 18.10
CA GLU A 418 -7.46 -1.06 17.41
C GLU A 418 -7.63 0.37 17.93
N TYR A 419 -6.66 0.86 18.70
CA TYR A 419 -6.66 2.16 19.32
C TYR A 419 -5.77 3.16 18.58
N THR A 420 -6.34 4.28 18.15
CA THR A 420 -5.60 5.37 17.53
C THR A 420 -4.97 6.27 18.59
N ASP A 421 -3.71 6.03 18.91
CA ASP A 421 -2.97 6.78 19.91
C ASP A 421 -2.38 8.08 19.34
N SER A 422 -3.01 9.19 19.71
CA SER A 422 -2.57 10.51 19.25
C SER A 422 -1.18 10.91 19.78
N LEU A 423 -0.70 10.37 20.90
CA LEU A 423 0.64 10.69 21.40
C LEU A 423 1.73 10.06 20.53
N LEU A 424 1.50 8.86 19.98
CA LEU A 424 2.44 8.25 19.04
C LEU A 424 2.50 8.99 17.70
N ALA A 425 1.37 9.57 17.27
CA ALA A 425 1.33 10.44 16.10
C ALA A 425 2.23 11.69 16.26
N THR A 426 2.32 12.25 17.47
CA THR A 426 3.16 13.45 17.73
C THR A 426 4.67 13.19 17.65
N ILE A 427 5.11 11.93 17.73
CA ILE A 427 6.53 11.53 17.62
C ILE A 427 6.84 10.81 16.31
N GLY A 428 5.96 10.90 15.30
CA GLY A 428 6.18 10.34 13.97
C GLY A 428 6.10 8.81 13.90
N ARG A 429 5.37 8.15 14.82
CA ARG A 429 5.19 6.69 14.82
C ARG A 429 3.80 6.28 14.35
N ALA A 430 3.66 5.00 13.97
CA ALA A 430 2.39 4.40 13.59
C ALA A 430 1.34 4.66 14.69
N GLN A 431 0.27 5.33 14.31
CA GLN A 431 -0.76 5.84 15.21
C GLN A 431 -1.71 4.76 15.76
N SER A 432 -1.60 3.51 15.32
CA SER A 432 -2.52 2.41 15.66
C SER A 432 -1.86 1.39 16.59
N LEU A 433 -2.48 1.15 17.75
CA LEU A 433 -2.05 0.18 18.76
C LEU A 433 -3.12 -0.91 18.94
N PRO A 434 -2.77 -2.21 18.82
CA PRO A 434 -3.68 -3.27 19.22
C PRO A 434 -3.71 -3.38 20.74
N LEU A 435 -4.85 -3.08 21.33
CA LEU A 435 -5.14 -3.36 22.74
C LEU A 435 -5.75 -4.75 22.84
N THR A 436 -5.02 -5.68 23.45
CA THR A 436 -5.55 -7.01 23.77
C THR A 436 -5.80 -7.08 25.26
N GLY A 437 -7.00 -7.50 25.67
CA GLY A 437 -7.30 -7.61 27.09
C GLY A 437 -8.70 -8.11 27.38
N GLU A 438 -8.92 -8.43 28.66
CA GLU A 438 -10.25 -8.77 29.16
C GLU A 438 -10.91 -7.53 29.75
N PHE A 439 -12.12 -7.24 29.29
CA PHE A 439 -12.90 -6.08 29.73
C PHE A 439 -14.24 -6.52 30.29
N THR A 440 -14.62 -5.90 31.41
CA THR A 440 -15.86 -6.22 32.12
C THR A 440 -16.97 -5.27 31.69
N PHE A 441 -18.08 -5.86 31.28
CA PHE A 441 -19.33 -5.19 30.94
C PHE A 441 -20.36 -5.47 32.02
N VAL A 442 -21.09 -4.44 32.44
CA VAL A 442 -22.16 -4.53 33.42
C VAL A 442 -23.45 -3.98 32.84
N GLN A 443 -24.57 -4.55 33.25
CA GLN A 443 -25.88 -4.07 32.81
C GLN A 443 -26.37 -2.98 33.76
N ASP A 444 -26.73 -1.84 33.21
CA ASP A 444 -27.27 -0.68 33.91
C ASP A 444 -28.59 -0.29 33.25
N ASN A 445 -29.69 -0.48 33.98
CA ASN A 445 -31.05 -0.18 33.52
C ASN A 445 -31.38 -0.77 32.12
N GLY A 446 -30.94 -2.01 31.88
CA GLY A 446 -31.15 -2.71 30.61
C GLY A 446 -30.14 -2.36 29.51
N THR A 447 -29.24 -1.41 29.73
CA THR A 447 -28.18 -1.00 28.80
C THR A 447 -26.83 -1.54 29.27
N TRP A 448 -26.00 -2.02 28.35
CA TRP A 448 -24.63 -2.44 28.68
C TRP A 448 -23.70 -1.23 28.78
N ARG A 449 -22.88 -1.20 29.82
CA ARG A 449 -21.79 -0.23 30.00
C ARG A 449 -20.52 -0.92 30.46
N MET A 450 -19.39 -0.23 30.39
CA MET A 450 -18.17 -0.71 31.01
C MET A 450 -18.29 -0.67 32.54
N SER A 451 -17.61 -1.60 33.21
CA SER A 451 -17.46 -1.63 34.67
C SER A 451 -16.75 -0.38 35.20
N ASP A 452 -16.84 -0.15 36.51
CA ASP A 452 -16.26 1.03 37.14
C ASP A 452 -14.71 1.00 37.17
N ASP A 453 -14.09 -0.18 37.04
CA ASP A 453 -12.64 -0.35 36.92
C ASP A 453 -12.11 -0.15 35.48
N PHE A 454 -12.99 0.10 34.51
CA PHE A 454 -12.63 0.23 33.09
C PHE A 454 -11.51 1.24 32.84
N ALA A 455 -11.57 2.43 33.46
CA ALA A 455 -10.57 3.46 33.27
C ALA A 455 -9.15 2.99 33.59
N LYS A 456 -9.01 2.23 34.68
CA LYS A 456 -7.74 1.63 35.12
C LYS A 456 -7.28 0.58 34.11
N ARG A 457 -8.16 -0.36 33.75
CA ARG A 457 -7.87 -1.46 32.82
C ARG A 457 -7.49 -0.96 31.43
N PHE A 458 -8.23 0.02 30.91
CA PHE A 458 -7.97 0.64 29.62
C PHE A 458 -6.63 1.37 29.60
N THR A 459 -6.34 2.18 30.63
CA THR A 459 -5.04 2.87 30.73
C THR A 459 -3.87 1.90 30.82
N GLN A 460 -4.03 0.79 31.55
CA GLN A 460 -3.03 -0.27 31.64
C GLN A 460 -2.79 -0.91 30.27
N ALA A 461 -3.85 -1.30 29.55
CA ALA A 461 -3.75 -1.88 28.21
C ALA A 461 -3.07 -0.93 27.21
N VAL A 462 -3.40 0.36 27.23
CA VAL A 462 -2.74 1.37 26.39
C VAL A 462 -1.25 1.49 26.75
N THR A 463 -0.91 1.50 28.04
CA THR A 463 0.49 1.60 28.49
C THR A 463 1.30 0.37 28.06
N GLU A 464 0.75 -0.83 28.23
CA GLU A 464 1.36 -2.08 27.81
C GLU A 464 1.58 -2.11 26.29
N ALA A 465 0.55 -1.76 25.51
CA ALA A 465 0.66 -1.69 24.05
C ALA A 465 1.73 -0.68 23.59
N ARG A 466 1.88 0.46 24.28
CA ARG A 466 2.96 1.42 24.02
C ARG A 466 4.34 0.81 24.29
N LEU A 467 4.53 0.14 25.43
CA LEU A 467 5.81 -0.48 25.78
C LEU A 467 6.20 -1.56 24.76
N ILE A 468 5.25 -2.40 24.35
CA ILE A 468 5.43 -3.39 23.29
C ILE A 468 5.81 -2.69 21.97
N SER A 469 5.13 -1.61 21.60
CA SER A 469 5.45 -0.85 20.38
C SER A 469 6.83 -0.17 20.42
N LEU A 470 7.41 0.00 21.61
CA LEU A 470 8.74 0.55 21.83
C LEU A 470 9.84 -0.52 21.86
N GLY A 471 9.49 -1.79 21.66
CA GLY A 471 10.45 -2.91 21.69
C GLY A 471 10.87 -3.32 23.10
N VAL A 472 10.16 -2.88 24.14
CA VAL A 472 10.40 -3.32 25.52
C VAL A 472 9.58 -4.59 25.76
N THR A 473 10.18 -5.74 25.47
CA THR A 473 9.50 -7.05 25.58
C THR A 473 9.56 -7.68 26.97
N ASP A 474 10.27 -7.08 27.94
CA ASP A 474 10.32 -7.56 29.33
C ASP A 474 9.58 -6.61 30.28
N ALA A 475 8.25 -6.75 30.31
CA ALA A 475 7.43 -6.29 31.42
C ALA A 475 6.27 -7.25 31.71
N VAL A 476 6.53 -8.56 31.64
CA VAL A 476 5.68 -9.57 32.27
C VAL A 476 6.46 -10.22 33.41
N ALA A 477 6.49 -9.55 34.55
CA ALA A 477 6.51 -10.16 35.89
C ALA A 477 6.52 -9.06 36.95
N VAL A 478 5.35 -8.65 37.42
CA VAL A 478 5.18 -8.34 38.85
C VAL A 478 4.01 -9.20 39.33
N PRO A 479 4.25 -10.19 40.19
CA PRO A 479 3.18 -11.01 40.75
C PRO A 479 2.43 -10.24 41.84
N GLU A 480 1.11 -10.47 41.84
CA GLU A 480 0.06 -10.18 42.85
C GLU A 480 -0.10 -8.75 43.41
#